data_AF-A0AAQ3QKH1-F1
#
_entry.id   AF-A0AAQ3QKH1-F1
#
_cell.length_a   1.000
_cell.length_b   1.000
_cell.length_c   1.000
_cell.angle_alpha   90.00
_cell.angle_beta   90.00
_cell.angle_gamma   90.00
#
_symmetry.space_group_name_H-M   'P 1'
#
loop_
_entity.id
_entity.type
_entity.pdbx_description
1 polymer ?
#
loop_
_entity_poly.entity_id
_entity_poly.type
_entity_poly.pdbx_seq_one_letter_code
_entity_poly.pdbx_strand_id
1 'polypeptide(L)'
;MPPLGWVAARWGAASIASPALPSKSIWRTSASLQARICPLISSSMSSATAATESSGGREDQMAISLDEWQGWGTSSPVPTTVTEVIENMKVLARDSDAPVTFGGSGGKLRGRFKDQEDKKHRSVYESLGDSEKKLQFFAARQIACRLLGNREHLCQKCWLAMEDCMCSKLVKSPLWSGIKFWLYMHPKDFLRQNNTGKLLWQIFGIQSAALCLFGIPEQEDIMWNAFRDSGKGMVWFLYPNQNESPKSVQDVFWGGPFTSFEGQKEICVKQLNFVLIDGTWSNSAAMFRRVKERWTLTRGEENLPCLCLSTLGASVMHKLRPQPAWDRTCTAAAAAGILSEMHLIPSLSMHGLDKQAEAIEDALDVLLDALVKRRLRMGRSITRRERHNNCI
;
A
#
# COMPACT_ATOMS: atom_id res chain seq x y z
N MET A 1 26.80 -48.87 2.58
CA MET A 1 27.30 -48.27 3.84
C MET A 1 28.38 -47.26 3.49
N PRO A 2 28.52 -46.14 4.21
CA PRO A 2 27.85 -44.83 4.12
C PRO A 2 28.59 -43.83 3.15
N PRO A 3 28.12 -42.55 3.01
CA PRO A 3 28.17 -41.81 1.74
C PRO A 3 29.23 -40.71 1.59
N LEU A 4 29.37 -40.26 0.33
CA LEU A 4 30.20 -39.19 -0.21
C LEU A 4 29.83 -37.79 0.33
N GLY A 5 30.89 -37.04 0.65
CA GLY A 5 30.87 -35.74 1.29
C GLY A 5 30.55 -34.55 0.38
N TRP A 6 30.08 -33.51 1.04
CA TRP A 6 29.82 -32.18 0.51
C TRP A 6 31.14 -31.45 0.22
N VAL A 7 31.29 -30.92 -1.00
CA VAL A 7 32.38 -30.00 -1.36
C VAL A 7 31.86 -28.56 -1.25
N ALA A 8 32.40 -27.83 -0.28
CA ALA A 8 32.24 -26.39 -0.17
C ALA A 8 33.31 -25.69 -1.03
N ALA A 9 32.88 -24.98 -2.07
CA ALA A 9 33.77 -24.12 -2.86
C ALA A 9 33.83 -22.73 -2.24
N ARG A 10 35.00 -22.40 -1.66
CA ARG A 10 35.44 -21.05 -1.31
C ARG A 10 35.61 -20.20 -2.58
N TRP A 11 35.07 -18.99 -2.60
CA TRP A 11 35.52 -17.92 -3.51
C TRP A 11 36.01 -16.74 -2.68
N GLY A 12 37.22 -16.31 -3.03
CA GLY A 12 38.07 -15.43 -2.24
C GLY A 12 37.69 -13.96 -2.27
N ALA A 13 38.13 -13.27 -1.22
CA ALA A 13 38.07 -11.83 -1.08
C ALA A 13 38.99 -11.15 -2.11
N ALA A 14 38.43 -10.26 -2.91
CA ALA A 14 39.18 -9.25 -3.64
C ALA A 14 38.84 -7.88 -3.04
N SER A 15 39.86 -7.29 -2.41
CA SER A 15 39.86 -5.93 -1.88
C SER A 15 39.91 -4.94 -3.05
N ILE A 16 38.93 -4.04 -3.15
CA ILE A 16 38.99 -2.88 -4.04
C ILE A 16 38.76 -1.63 -3.18
N ALA A 17 39.74 -0.74 -3.25
CA ALA A 17 39.87 0.48 -2.46
C ALA A 17 38.73 1.48 -2.72
N SER A 18 38.26 2.10 -1.64
CA SER A 18 37.33 3.23 -1.65
C SER A 18 37.97 4.49 -2.24
N PRO A 19 37.32 5.20 -3.18
CA PRO A 19 37.67 6.58 -3.47
C PRO A 19 37.00 7.52 -2.46
N ALA A 20 37.76 8.55 -2.07
CA ALA A 20 37.41 9.56 -1.08
C ALA A 20 36.20 10.44 -1.46
N LEU A 21 35.44 10.82 -0.43
CA LEU A 21 34.38 11.83 -0.44
C LEU A 21 34.92 13.23 -0.80
N PRO A 22 34.14 14.05 -1.52
CA PRO A 22 34.12 15.49 -1.29
C PRO A 22 32.94 15.86 -0.39
N SER A 23 33.28 16.49 0.72
CA SER A 23 32.36 17.23 1.60
C SER A 23 31.76 18.42 0.86
N LYS A 24 30.45 18.63 1.03
CA LYS A 24 29.78 19.95 1.10
C LYS A 24 28.31 19.74 1.45
N SER A 25 28.03 19.92 2.73
CA SER A 25 26.71 20.08 3.31
C SER A 25 26.12 21.43 2.89
N ILE A 26 25.10 21.42 2.04
CA ILE A 26 24.26 22.60 1.83
C ILE A 26 23.08 22.49 2.78
N TRP A 27 23.17 23.26 3.86
CA TRP A 27 22.08 23.55 4.76
C TRP A 27 20.96 24.27 4.00
N ARG A 28 19.74 23.71 3.95
CA ARG A 28 18.55 24.49 3.60
C ARG A 28 18.07 25.22 4.85
N THR A 29 18.24 26.53 4.84
CA THR A 29 17.65 27.49 5.77
C THR A 29 16.14 27.56 5.54
N SER A 30 15.35 27.28 6.58
CA SER A 30 13.92 27.58 6.60
C SER A 30 13.72 29.07 6.81
N ALA A 31 13.20 29.78 5.80
CA ALA A 31 12.75 31.15 5.94
C ALA A 31 11.45 31.34 5.15
N SER A 32 10.32 31.36 5.87
CA SER A 32 9.16 32.25 5.67
C SER A 32 7.90 31.64 6.29
N LEU A 33 7.73 31.86 7.59
CA LEU A 33 6.41 31.82 8.22
C LEU A 33 5.92 33.27 8.27
N GLN A 34 5.12 33.69 7.29
CA GLN A 34 4.36 34.93 7.41
C GLN A 34 2.90 34.58 7.68
N ALA A 35 2.49 34.88 8.90
CA ALA A 35 1.13 34.81 9.40
C ALA A 35 0.20 35.64 8.52
N ARG A 36 -0.86 35.00 8.00
CA ARG A 36 -2.05 35.70 7.51
C ARG A 36 -3.17 35.50 8.52
N ILE A 37 -3.42 36.56 9.26
CA ILE A 37 -4.61 36.76 10.08
C ILE A 37 -5.75 37.12 9.12
N CYS A 38 -6.83 36.34 9.12
CA CYS A 38 -8.12 36.74 8.53
C CYS A 38 -9.20 36.71 9.63
N PRO A 39 -10.19 37.62 9.60
CA PRO A 39 -11.03 37.93 10.75
C PRO A 39 -12.19 36.95 10.90
N LEU A 40 -12.55 36.68 12.15
CA LEU A 40 -13.79 36.01 12.54
C LEU A 40 -15.01 36.81 12.06
N ILE A 41 -15.94 36.14 11.38
CA ILE A 41 -17.34 36.56 11.31
C ILE A 41 -18.17 35.52 12.06
N SER A 42 -18.71 35.99 13.17
CA SER A 42 -19.70 35.35 14.03
C SER A 42 -21.03 35.23 13.28
N SER A 43 -21.62 34.02 13.29
CA SER A 43 -23.07 33.88 13.23
C SER A 43 -23.50 32.71 14.11
N SER A 44 -24.17 33.06 15.20
CA SER A 44 -24.87 32.14 16.10
C SER A 44 -26.20 31.72 15.49
N MET A 45 -26.60 30.45 15.60
CA MET A 45 -27.99 30.07 15.89
C MET A 45 -28.04 28.71 16.60
N SER A 46 -28.38 28.80 17.89
CA SER A 46 -29.36 28.03 18.69
C SER A 46 -29.41 26.50 18.68
N SER A 47 -29.27 26.00 19.91
CA SER A 47 -29.56 24.66 20.44
C SER A 47 -30.97 24.13 20.18
N ALA A 48 -31.07 22.81 20.01
CA ALA A 48 -32.23 22.04 20.45
C ALA A 48 -31.77 20.65 20.93
N THR A 49 -31.87 20.44 22.24
CA THR A 49 -31.78 19.14 22.93
C THR A 49 -33.10 18.38 22.79
N ALA A 50 -33.04 17.09 22.44
CA ALA A 50 -34.05 16.12 22.85
C ALA A 50 -33.39 14.74 22.99
N ALA A 51 -33.43 14.21 24.21
CA ALA A 51 -33.05 12.85 24.58
C ALA A 51 -34.32 12.08 24.92
N THR A 52 -34.49 10.88 24.35
CA THR A 52 -35.35 9.73 24.71
C THR A 52 -35.50 8.90 23.42
N GLU A 53 -35.57 7.58 23.37
CA GLU A 53 -35.40 6.50 24.33
C GLU A 53 -35.22 5.20 23.51
N SER A 54 -34.72 4.16 24.15
CA SER A 54 -34.45 2.84 23.58
C SER A 54 -35.67 2.18 22.94
N SER A 55 -35.51 1.65 21.72
CA SER A 55 -36.34 0.56 21.19
C SER A 55 -35.43 -0.51 20.59
N GLY A 56 -35.51 -1.73 21.15
CA GLY A 56 -34.64 -2.85 20.83
C GLY A 56 -34.62 -3.23 19.35
N GLY A 57 -33.43 -3.17 18.76
CA GLY A 57 -33.08 -3.87 17.53
C GLY A 57 -32.28 -5.12 17.89
N ARG A 58 -32.87 -6.28 17.60
CA ARG A 58 -32.22 -7.60 17.69
C ARG A 58 -30.94 -7.64 16.87
N GLU A 59 -30.02 -8.47 17.33
CA GLU A 59 -28.66 -8.74 16.86
C GLU A 59 -28.52 -9.00 15.35
N ASP A 60 -28.53 -7.93 14.56
CA ASP A 60 -28.01 -7.90 13.20
C ASP A 60 -26.87 -6.86 13.17
N GLN A 61 -25.79 -7.12 13.92
CA GLN A 61 -24.55 -6.33 13.83
C GLN A 61 -23.85 -6.73 12.52
N MET A 62 -24.43 -6.14 11.48
CA MET A 62 -24.50 -6.49 10.07
C MET A 62 -23.17 -6.84 9.41
N ALA A 63 -23.27 -7.68 8.39
CA ALA A 63 -22.24 -7.90 7.37
C ALA A 63 -21.59 -6.58 6.91
N ILE A 64 -20.36 -6.66 6.42
CA ILE A 64 -19.63 -5.48 5.90
C ILE A 64 -20.40 -4.97 4.68
N SER A 65 -20.94 -3.76 4.78
CA SER A 65 -21.67 -3.15 3.67
C SER A 65 -20.70 -2.82 2.53
N LEU A 66 -21.23 -2.72 1.31
CA LEU A 66 -20.41 -2.32 0.16
C LEU A 66 -19.78 -0.94 0.38
N ASP A 67 -20.54 0.00 0.96
CA ASP A 67 -20.04 1.35 1.26
C ASP A 67 -18.92 1.35 2.31
N GLU A 68 -19.06 0.53 3.37
CA GLU A 68 -18.01 0.34 4.36
C GLU A 68 -16.75 -0.24 3.71
N TRP A 69 -16.92 -1.28 2.87
CA TRP A 69 -15.83 -1.91 2.14
C TRP A 69 -15.10 -0.90 1.25
N GLN A 70 -15.84 -0.21 0.39
CA GLN A 70 -15.28 0.80 -0.53
C GLN A 70 -14.64 1.98 0.20
N GLY A 71 -15.12 2.31 1.41
CA GLY A 71 -14.51 3.28 2.31
C GLY A 71 -13.04 2.99 2.64
N TRP A 72 -12.60 1.73 2.58
CA TRP A 72 -11.21 1.33 2.83
C TRP A 72 -10.26 1.50 1.63
N GLY A 73 -10.74 2.04 0.50
CA GLY A 73 -9.92 2.37 -0.68
C GLY A 73 -10.12 1.45 -1.89
N THR A 74 -11.11 0.56 -1.83
CA THR A 74 -11.48 -0.37 -2.91
C THR A 74 -12.66 0.18 -3.71
N SER A 75 -12.71 -0.14 -5.00
CA SER A 75 -13.87 0.09 -5.87
C SER A 75 -14.64 -1.20 -6.20
N SER A 76 -14.15 -2.35 -5.71
CA SER A 76 -14.75 -3.66 -5.99
C SER A 76 -15.94 -3.96 -5.07
N PRO A 77 -16.76 -4.97 -5.41
CA PRO A 77 -17.63 -5.65 -4.45
C PRO A 77 -16.85 -6.24 -3.27
N VAL A 78 -17.56 -6.59 -2.20
CA VAL A 78 -17.00 -7.31 -1.05
C VAL A 78 -16.62 -8.73 -1.50
N PRO A 79 -15.37 -9.18 -1.31
CA PRO A 79 -14.95 -10.51 -1.76
C PRO A 79 -15.72 -11.62 -1.06
N THR A 80 -16.19 -12.61 -1.82
CA THR A 80 -17.05 -13.69 -1.29
C THR A 80 -16.30 -14.50 -0.23
N THR A 81 -15.04 -14.83 -0.53
CA THR A 81 -14.16 -15.59 0.37
C THR A 81 -13.90 -14.87 1.70
N VAL A 82 -13.82 -13.53 1.71
CA VAL A 82 -13.66 -12.75 2.95
C VAL A 82 -14.93 -12.82 3.78
N THR A 83 -16.11 -12.66 3.16
CA THR A 83 -17.42 -12.77 3.82
C THR A 83 -17.61 -14.15 4.44
N GLU A 84 -17.29 -15.22 3.71
CA GLU A 84 -17.34 -16.59 4.21
C GLU A 84 -16.44 -16.81 5.43
N VAL A 85 -15.21 -16.30 5.40
CA VAL A 85 -14.29 -16.42 6.55
C VAL A 85 -14.81 -15.66 7.76
N ILE A 86 -15.38 -14.46 7.58
CA ILE A 86 -16.00 -13.70 8.65
C ILE A 86 -17.16 -14.48 9.28
N GLU A 87 -18.05 -15.05 8.47
CA GLU A 87 -19.17 -15.84 9.00
C GLU A 87 -18.73 -17.11 9.69
N ASN A 88 -17.71 -17.80 9.16
CA ASN A 88 -17.11 -18.96 9.82
C ASN A 88 -16.51 -18.62 11.19
N MET A 89 -15.90 -17.44 11.35
CA MET A 89 -15.38 -16.96 12.64
C MET A 89 -16.52 -16.65 13.62
N LYS A 90 -17.62 -16.06 13.15
CA LYS A 90 -18.81 -15.78 13.97
C LYS A 90 -19.49 -17.06 14.45
N VAL A 91 -19.67 -18.03 13.56
CA VAL A 91 -20.20 -19.37 13.91
C VAL A 91 -19.32 -20.00 14.98
N LEU A 92 -17.99 -20.00 14.78
CA LEU A 92 -17.06 -20.55 15.75
C LEU A 92 -17.16 -19.85 17.12
N ALA A 93 -17.36 -18.53 17.15
CA ALA A 93 -17.47 -17.79 18.41
C ALA A 93 -18.72 -18.18 19.20
N ARG A 94 -19.85 -18.40 18.50
CA ARG A 94 -21.09 -18.89 19.10
C ARG A 94 -20.94 -20.33 19.60
N ASP A 95 -20.38 -21.22 18.79
CA ASP A 95 -20.23 -22.65 19.14
C ASP A 95 -19.28 -22.88 20.31
N SER A 96 -18.31 -21.98 20.51
CA SER A 96 -17.28 -22.11 21.53
C SER A 96 -17.54 -21.33 22.81
N ASP A 97 -18.62 -20.56 22.87
CA ASP A 97 -18.91 -19.58 23.93
C ASP A 97 -17.69 -18.71 24.29
N ALA A 98 -16.90 -18.38 23.25
CA ALA A 98 -15.66 -17.62 23.37
C ALA A 98 -15.75 -16.39 22.47
N PRO A 99 -15.87 -15.17 23.04
CA PRO A 99 -15.99 -13.97 22.23
C PRO A 99 -14.73 -13.74 21.40
N VAL A 100 -14.90 -13.21 20.20
CA VAL A 100 -13.79 -12.81 19.33
C VAL A 100 -13.10 -11.61 19.99
N THR A 101 -11.89 -11.82 20.49
CA THR A 101 -11.10 -10.75 21.11
C THR A 101 -9.88 -10.43 20.27
N PHE A 102 -9.61 -9.13 20.10
CA PHE A 102 -8.44 -8.63 19.41
C PHE A 102 -7.53 -7.88 20.37
N GLY A 103 -6.22 -7.91 20.13
CA GLY A 103 -5.30 -7.05 20.88
C GLY A 103 -3.84 -7.15 20.49
N GLY A 104 -3.02 -6.32 21.14
CA GLY A 104 -1.59 -6.20 20.88
C GLY A 104 -1.26 -5.37 19.63
N SER A 105 0.04 -5.26 19.33
CA SER A 105 0.53 -4.52 18.16
C SER A 105 0.01 -5.15 16.87
N GLY A 106 -1.02 -4.53 16.27
CA GLY A 106 -1.61 -4.93 14.99
C GLY A 106 -2.88 -5.77 15.09
N GLY A 107 -3.68 -5.65 16.16
CA GLY A 107 -5.06 -6.14 16.20
C GLY A 107 -5.18 -7.64 15.89
N LYS A 108 -4.34 -8.46 16.53
CA LYS A 108 -4.37 -9.91 16.33
C LYS A 108 -5.43 -10.54 17.21
N LEU A 109 -6.00 -11.65 16.77
CA LEU A 109 -6.85 -12.52 17.60
C LEU A 109 -6.12 -12.88 18.92
N ARG A 110 -6.88 -12.99 20.01
CA ARG A 110 -6.39 -13.34 21.35
C ARG A 110 -7.28 -14.37 22.05
N GLY A 111 -6.76 -14.88 23.16
CA GLY A 111 -7.48 -15.78 24.07
C GLY A 111 -7.80 -17.15 23.48
N ARG A 112 -8.72 -17.87 24.14
CA ARG A 112 -9.13 -19.22 23.76
C ARG A 112 -9.69 -19.30 22.33
N PHE A 113 -10.43 -18.28 21.91
CA PHE A 113 -10.96 -18.20 20.55
C PHE A 113 -9.86 -18.26 19.48
N LYS A 114 -8.76 -17.51 19.67
CA LYS A 114 -7.61 -17.52 18.76
C LYS A 114 -7.06 -18.93 18.57
N ASP A 115 -6.90 -19.70 19.65
CA ASP A 115 -6.27 -21.01 19.57
C ASP A 115 -7.17 -22.04 18.86
N GLN A 116 -8.48 -21.95 19.06
CA GLN A 116 -9.46 -22.74 18.34
C GLN A 116 -9.53 -22.37 16.85
N GLU A 117 -9.58 -21.07 16.54
CA GLU A 117 -9.60 -20.57 15.17
C GLU A 117 -8.29 -20.93 14.44
N ASP A 118 -7.13 -20.78 15.06
CA ASP A 118 -5.84 -21.19 14.49
C ASP A 118 -5.77 -22.72 14.25
N LYS A 119 -6.38 -23.53 15.13
CA LYS A 119 -6.46 -24.98 14.93
C LYS A 119 -7.36 -25.32 13.74
N LYS A 120 -8.54 -24.73 13.66
CA LYS A 120 -9.48 -24.92 12.54
C LYS A 120 -8.87 -24.45 11.23
N HIS A 121 -8.29 -23.24 11.21
CA HIS A 121 -7.62 -22.68 10.03
C HIS A 121 -6.47 -23.57 9.55
N ARG A 122 -5.60 -24.06 10.45
CA ARG A 122 -4.51 -24.96 10.06
C ARG A 122 -5.03 -26.25 9.45
N SER A 123 -6.05 -26.87 10.05
CA SER A 123 -6.67 -28.08 9.52
C SER A 123 -7.26 -27.85 8.12
N VAL A 124 -8.00 -26.76 7.91
CA VAL A 124 -8.52 -26.40 6.58
C VAL A 124 -7.37 -26.14 5.60
N TYR A 125 -6.39 -25.33 5.98
CA TYR A 125 -5.24 -24.99 5.14
C TYR A 125 -4.43 -26.24 4.71
N GLU A 126 -4.26 -27.21 5.60
CA GLU A 126 -3.61 -28.49 5.31
C GLU A 126 -4.44 -29.37 4.37
N SER A 127 -5.77 -29.33 4.49
CA SER A 127 -6.69 -30.08 3.60
C SER A 127 -6.76 -29.54 2.17
N LEU A 128 -6.38 -28.27 1.94
CA LEU A 128 -6.32 -27.70 0.61
C LEU A 128 -5.15 -28.35 -0.17
N GLY A 129 -5.44 -29.01 -1.29
CA GLY A 129 -4.39 -29.58 -2.16
C GLY A 129 -3.76 -28.56 -3.11
N ASP A 130 -4.48 -27.48 -3.39
CA ASP A 130 -4.13 -26.49 -4.40
C ASP A 130 -3.46 -25.25 -3.78
N SER A 131 -2.31 -24.85 -4.33
CA SER A 131 -1.51 -23.74 -3.81
C SER A 131 -2.22 -22.39 -3.96
N GLU A 132 -3.03 -22.24 -5.01
CA GLU A 132 -3.81 -21.04 -5.27
C GLU A 132 -4.93 -20.88 -4.24
N LYS A 133 -5.71 -21.94 -3.98
CA LYS A 133 -6.70 -21.97 -2.90
C LYS A 133 -6.07 -21.70 -1.53
N LYS A 134 -4.87 -22.21 -1.25
CA LYS A 134 -4.14 -21.91 0.00
C LYS A 134 -3.83 -20.41 0.12
N LEU A 135 -3.36 -19.79 -0.96
CA LEU A 135 -3.09 -18.36 -0.99
C LEU A 135 -4.38 -17.55 -0.74
N GLN A 136 -5.45 -17.88 -1.45
CA GLN A 136 -6.75 -17.20 -1.33
C GLN A 136 -7.32 -17.32 0.08
N PHE A 137 -7.32 -18.53 0.64
CA PHE A 137 -7.77 -18.79 2.00
C PHE A 137 -6.95 -18.02 3.03
N PHE A 138 -5.63 -18.00 2.88
CA PHE A 138 -4.74 -17.22 3.73
C PHE A 138 -5.03 -15.71 3.64
N ALA A 139 -5.16 -15.18 2.43
CA ALA A 139 -5.43 -13.76 2.19
C ALA A 139 -6.77 -13.34 2.79
N ALA A 140 -7.83 -14.11 2.51
CA ALA A 140 -9.17 -13.89 3.04
C ALA A 140 -9.17 -13.84 4.58
N ARG A 141 -8.47 -14.78 5.24
CA ARG A 141 -8.31 -14.75 6.71
C ARG A 141 -7.58 -13.51 7.21
N GLN A 142 -6.48 -13.12 6.57
CA GLN A 142 -5.75 -11.93 7.00
C GLN A 142 -6.66 -10.68 6.93
N ILE A 143 -7.43 -10.54 5.85
CA ILE A 143 -8.35 -9.42 5.64
C ILE A 143 -9.51 -9.47 6.64
N ALA A 144 -10.15 -10.63 6.82
CA ALA A 144 -11.24 -10.82 7.78
C ALA A 144 -10.83 -10.43 9.21
N CYS A 145 -9.69 -10.93 9.69
CA CYS A 145 -9.14 -10.56 10.99
C CYS A 145 -8.88 -9.05 11.12
N ARG A 146 -8.45 -8.39 10.03
CA ARG A 146 -8.22 -6.94 10.00
C ARG A 146 -9.51 -6.17 10.09
N LEU A 147 -10.53 -6.55 9.31
CA LEU A 147 -11.83 -5.88 9.31
C LEU A 147 -12.49 -6.01 10.68
N LEU A 148 -12.60 -7.24 11.21
CA LEU A 148 -13.20 -7.50 12.51
C LEU A 148 -12.45 -6.81 13.66
N GLY A 149 -11.12 -6.85 13.65
CA GLY A 149 -10.31 -6.30 14.74
C GLY A 149 -10.12 -4.79 14.74
N ASN A 150 -10.54 -4.10 13.69
CA ASN A 150 -10.37 -2.66 13.54
C ASN A 150 -11.68 -1.90 13.24
N ARG A 151 -12.80 -2.63 13.10
CA ARG A 151 -14.13 -2.05 12.92
C ARG A 151 -14.42 -1.05 14.04
N GLU A 152 -15.06 0.06 13.70
CA GLU A 152 -15.49 1.14 14.62
C GLU A 152 -14.36 1.95 15.30
N HIS A 153 -13.11 1.46 15.27
CA HIS A 153 -11.99 2.08 15.96
C HIS A 153 -11.08 2.89 15.02
N LEU A 154 -10.95 2.43 13.78
CA LEU A 154 -10.13 3.09 12.77
C LEU A 154 -11.00 3.95 11.84
N CYS A 155 -10.45 5.08 11.43
CA CYS A 155 -10.96 5.83 10.30
C CYS A 155 -10.86 4.99 9.03
N GLN A 156 -11.98 4.82 8.31
CA GLN A 156 -12.06 4.06 7.06
C GLN A 156 -11.09 4.56 5.98
N LYS A 157 -10.82 5.87 5.95
CA LYS A 157 -9.95 6.50 4.96
C LYS A 157 -8.46 6.36 5.28
N CYS A 158 -8.04 6.75 6.49
CA CYS A 158 -6.60 6.81 6.86
C CYS A 158 -6.10 5.61 7.67
N TRP A 159 -6.99 4.74 8.13
CA TRP A 159 -6.68 3.56 8.95
C TRP A 159 -5.98 3.90 10.27
N LEU A 160 -6.00 5.16 10.71
CA LEU A 160 -5.57 5.56 12.04
C LEU A 160 -6.75 5.47 13.00
N ALA A 161 -6.47 5.36 14.30
CA ALA A 161 -7.53 5.47 15.30
C ALA A 161 -8.26 6.80 15.13
N MET A 162 -9.55 6.87 15.46
CA MET A 162 -10.34 8.09 15.26
C MET A 162 -9.71 9.33 15.90
N GLU A 163 -9.11 9.19 17.08
CA GLU A 163 -8.35 10.24 17.79
C GLU A 163 -7.08 10.72 17.06
N ASP A 164 -6.53 9.89 16.17
CA ASP A 164 -5.34 10.16 15.36
C ASP A 164 -5.67 10.46 13.90
N CYS A 165 -6.96 10.60 13.58
CA CYS A 165 -7.39 10.75 12.20
C CYS A 165 -6.72 11.97 11.56
N MET A 166 -6.07 11.74 10.42
CA MET A 166 -5.33 12.78 9.69
C MET A 166 -6.08 13.31 8.47
N CYS A 167 -7.28 12.79 8.17
CA CYS A 167 -7.94 13.02 6.89
C CYS A 167 -8.24 14.50 6.60
N SER A 168 -8.53 15.31 7.61
CA SER A 168 -8.80 16.75 7.46
C SER A 168 -7.54 17.57 7.12
N LYS A 169 -6.35 17.01 7.35
CA LYS A 169 -5.07 17.65 7.04
C LYS A 169 -4.55 17.30 5.65
N LEU A 170 -5.16 16.31 4.99
CA LEU A 170 -4.75 15.89 3.66
C LEU A 170 -5.34 16.83 2.61
N VAL A 171 -4.48 17.38 1.76
CA VAL A 171 -4.90 18.17 0.60
C VAL A 171 -5.26 17.20 -0.52
N LYS A 172 -6.46 17.38 -1.09
CA LYS A 172 -6.88 16.64 -2.29
C LYS A 172 -6.17 17.23 -3.51
N SER A 173 -5.67 16.37 -4.38
CA SER A 173 -4.99 16.79 -5.61
C SER A 173 -5.38 15.82 -6.72
N PRO A 174 -6.39 16.10 -7.55
CA PRO A 174 -6.80 15.17 -8.60
C PRO A 174 -5.61 14.77 -9.49
N LEU A 175 -5.41 13.46 -9.66
CA LEU A 175 -4.36 12.93 -10.52
C LEU A 175 -4.69 13.22 -11.99
N TRP A 176 -3.67 13.44 -12.82
CA TRP A 176 -3.86 13.59 -14.26
C TRP A 176 -4.55 12.33 -14.81
N SER A 177 -5.64 12.50 -15.57
CA SER A 177 -6.49 11.40 -16.03
C SER A 177 -5.77 10.38 -16.92
N GLY A 178 -4.64 10.78 -17.51
CA GLY A 178 -3.74 9.90 -18.25
C GLY A 178 -3.01 8.86 -17.40
N ILE A 179 -3.09 8.92 -16.07
CA ILE A 179 -2.44 7.99 -15.14
C ILE A 179 -3.47 7.33 -14.23
N LYS A 180 -3.26 6.04 -13.95
CA LYS A 180 -3.90 5.29 -12.89
C LYS A 180 -2.88 4.49 -12.09
N PHE A 181 -2.96 4.61 -10.78
CA PHE A 181 -2.21 3.78 -9.85
C PHE A 181 -3.03 2.55 -9.45
N TRP A 182 -2.39 1.39 -9.50
CA TRP A 182 -2.88 0.14 -8.94
C TRP A 182 -2.01 -0.21 -7.75
N LEU A 183 -2.58 -0.13 -6.55
CA LEU A 183 -1.89 -0.54 -5.34
C LEU A 183 -2.11 -2.04 -5.13
N TYR A 184 -1.19 -2.84 -5.64
CA TYR A 184 -1.22 -4.28 -5.46
C TYR A 184 -0.65 -4.62 -4.10
N MET A 185 -1.52 -4.78 -3.10
CA MET A 185 -1.18 -4.78 -1.68
C MET A 185 -1.20 -6.18 -1.07
N HIS A 186 -0.20 -6.47 -0.25
CA HIS A 186 -0.16 -7.69 0.54
C HIS A 186 -1.23 -7.67 1.65
N PRO A 187 -2.00 -8.74 1.89
CA PRO A 187 -3.11 -8.73 2.84
C PRO A 187 -2.70 -8.51 4.31
N LYS A 188 -1.44 -8.78 4.69
CA LYS A 188 -0.89 -8.42 6.02
C LYS A 188 -0.68 -6.91 6.22
N ASP A 189 -0.61 -6.17 5.13
CA ASP A 189 -0.37 -4.73 5.09
C ASP A 189 -1.69 -3.93 4.97
N PHE A 190 -2.78 -4.59 4.59
CA PHE A 190 -4.15 -4.05 4.66
C PHE A 190 -4.50 -3.59 6.09
N LEU A 191 -5.05 -2.39 6.20
CA LEU A 191 -5.36 -1.68 7.45
C LEU A 191 -4.16 -1.46 8.39
N ARG A 192 -2.92 -1.53 7.91
CA ARG A 192 -1.76 -1.10 8.70
C ARG A 192 -1.71 0.42 8.78
N GLN A 193 -1.67 0.94 10.01
CA GLN A 193 -1.58 2.37 10.30
C GLN A 193 -0.39 3.08 9.63
N ASN A 194 0.73 2.39 9.41
CA ASN A 194 1.93 2.95 8.79
C ASN A 194 2.11 2.54 7.31
N ASN A 195 1.14 1.86 6.71
CA ASN A 195 1.15 1.65 5.27
C ASN A 195 0.99 3.00 4.58
N THR A 196 1.85 3.31 3.62
CA THR A 196 1.85 4.60 2.92
C THR A 196 1.10 4.56 1.60
N GLY A 197 0.93 3.39 0.99
CA GLY A 197 0.19 3.23 -0.26
C GLY A 197 -1.25 3.73 -0.18
N LYS A 198 -1.86 3.68 1.02
CA LYS A 198 -3.18 4.28 1.27
C LYS A 198 -3.29 5.77 0.98
N LEU A 199 -2.18 6.52 1.08
CA LEU A 199 -2.18 7.94 0.78
C LEU A 199 -2.60 8.22 -0.67
N LEU A 200 -2.31 7.31 -1.60
CA LEU A 200 -2.60 7.50 -3.01
C LEU A 200 -4.09 7.70 -3.28
N TRP A 201 -4.96 6.80 -2.81
CA TRP A 201 -6.41 6.99 -2.97
C TRP A 201 -6.98 8.06 -2.04
N GLN A 202 -6.30 8.35 -0.92
CA GLN A 202 -6.70 9.45 -0.05
C GLN A 202 -6.47 10.82 -0.69
N ILE A 203 -5.45 10.99 -1.52
CA ILE A 203 -5.14 12.27 -2.19
C ILE A 203 -5.85 12.34 -3.54
N PHE A 204 -5.75 11.26 -4.33
CA PHE A 204 -6.18 11.21 -5.73
C PHE A 204 -7.60 10.69 -5.94
N GLY A 205 -8.15 9.98 -4.95
CA GLY A 205 -9.43 9.29 -5.06
C GLY A 205 -9.30 7.86 -5.61
N ILE A 206 -10.30 7.04 -5.30
CA ILE A 206 -10.32 5.59 -5.62
C ILE A 206 -10.36 5.29 -7.13
N GLN A 207 -10.76 6.26 -7.95
CA GLN A 207 -10.80 6.12 -9.41
C GLN A 207 -9.40 6.19 -10.02
N SER A 208 -8.55 7.06 -9.46
CA SER A 208 -7.18 7.29 -9.90
C SER A 208 -6.15 6.41 -9.19
N ALA A 209 -6.46 5.94 -7.99
CA ALA A 209 -5.63 5.00 -7.25
C ALA A 209 -6.51 3.88 -6.67
N ALA A 210 -6.46 2.69 -7.27
CA ALA A 210 -7.30 1.55 -6.91
C ALA A 210 -6.51 0.54 -6.06
N LEU A 211 -7.10 0.12 -4.94
CA LEU A 211 -6.58 -0.98 -4.13
C LEU A 211 -6.89 -2.34 -4.78
N CYS A 212 -5.88 -3.19 -4.92
CA CYS A 212 -6.00 -4.59 -5.32
C CYS A 212 -5.26 -5.47 -4.29
N LEU A 213 -5.98 -6.33 -3.58
CA LEU A 213 -5.42 -7.18 -2.53
C LEU A 213 -4.90 -8.50 -3.12
N PHE A 214 -3.63 -8.79 -2.85
CA PHE A 214 -2.96 -10.03 -3.26
C PHE A 214 -3.67 -11.26 -2.70
N GLY A 215 -4.01 -12.20 -3.59
CA GLY A 215 -4.73 -13.42 -3.25
C GLY A 215 -6.24 -13.25 -3.17
N ILE A 216 -6.80 -12.12 -3.62
CA ILE A 216 -8.25 -11.93 -3.76
C ILE A 216 -8.61 -11.95 -5.26
N PRO A 217 -9.15 -13.08 -5.77
CA PRO A 217 -9.36 -13.29 -7.21
C PRO A 217 -10.20 -12.20 -7.85
N GLU A 218 -11.30 -11.80 -7.20
CA GLU A 218 -12.24 -10.81 -7.72
C GLU A 218 -11.56 -9.46 -7.97
N GLN A 219 -10.61 -9.07 -7.10
CA GLN A 219 -9.86 -7.83 -7.26
C GLN A 219 -8.73 -7.97 -8.28
N GLU A 220 -8.00 -9.09 -8.25
CA GLU A 220 -6.96 -9.37 -9.24
C GLU A 220 -7.56 -9.38 -10.65
N ASP A 221 -8.72 -10.00 -10.85
CA ASP A 221 -9.39 -10.07 -12.15
C ASP A 221 -9.83 -8.69 -12.65
N ILE A 222 -10.35 -7.81 -11.79
CA ILE A 222 -10.64 -6.41 -12.15
C ILE A 222 -9.36 -5.70 -12.65
N MET A 223 -8.26 -5.86 -11.93
CA MET A 223 -6.97 -5.27 -12.30
C MET A 223 -6.46 -5.83 -13.64
N TRP A 224 -6.47 -7.16 -13.82
CA TRP A 224 -6.00 -7.79 -15.06
C TRP A 224 -6.89 -7.52 -16.26
N ASN A 225 -8.21 -7.39 -16.06
CA ASN A 225 -9.13 -6.93 -17.10
C ASN A 225 -8.76 -5.51 -17.55
N ALA A 226 -8.50 -4.58 -16.62
CA ALA A 226 -8.06 -3.23 -16.97
C ALA A 226 -6.72 -3.23 -17.75
N PHE A 227 -5.79 -4.12 -17.40
CA PHE A 227 -4.53 -4.27 -18.15
C PHE A 227 -4.73 -4.83 -19.55
N ARG A 228 -5.65 -5.78 -19.71
CA ARG A 228 -6.02 -6.31 -21.02
C ARG A 228 -6.59 -5.20 -21.89
N ASP A 229 -7.50 -4.42 -21.35
CA ASP A 229 -8.25 -3.40 -22.07
C ASP A 229 -7.38 -2.18 -22.44
N SER A 230 -6.40 -1.80 -21.60
CA SER A 230 -5.46 -0.70 -21.89
C SER A 230 -4.36 -1.06 -22.91
N GLY A 231 -4.04 -2.35 -23.01
CA GLY A 231 -2.99 -2.86 -23.88
C GLY A 231 -1.60 -2.85 -23.22
N LYS A 232 -0.72 -3.73 -23.71
CA LYS A 232 0.57 -4.04 -23.08
C LYS A 232 1.48 -2.81 -22.85
N GLY A 233 1.54 -1.88 -23.80
CA GLY A 233 2.38 -0.67 -23.71
C GLY A 233 1.90 0.35 -22.66
N MET A 234 0.76 0.10 -22.02
CA MET A 234 0.12 0.99 -21.05
C MET A 234 0.18 0.45 -19.61
N VAL A 235 0.98 -0.59 -19.34
CA VAL A 235 1.09 -1.21 -18.02
C VAL A 235 2.55 -1.30 -17.60
N TRP A 236 2.87 -0.73 -16.43
CA TRP A 236 4.22 -0.65 -15.91
C TRP A 236 4.26 -1.01 -14.43
N PHE A 237 5.14 -1.94 -14.05
CA PHE A 237 5.29 -2.39 -12.67
C PHE A 237 6.42 -1.62 -12.00
N LEU A 238 6.09 -0.89 -10.94
CA LEU A 238 7.08 -0.20 -10.12
C LEU A 238 7.64 -1.18 -9.09
N TYR A 239 8.76 -1.79 -9.45
CA TYR A 239 9.48 -2.72 -8.60
C TYR A 239 10.96 -2.64 -8.94
N PRO A 240 11.86 -2.56 -7.96
CA PRO A 240 13.30 -2.61 -8.21
C PRO A 240 13.66 -4.04 -8.58
N ASN A 241 13.27 -4.46 -9.78
CA ASN A 241 13.73 -5.70 -10.34
C ASN A 241 15.06 -5.46 -11.03
N GLN A 242 15.99 -6.36 -10.77
CA GLN A 242 17.28 -6.50 -11.45
C GLN A 242 17.04 -7.05 -12.87
N ASN A 243 16.24 -6.37 -13.69
CA ASN A 243 16.33 -6.61 -15.13
C ASN A 243 17.77 -6.26 -15.53
N GLU A 244 18.41 -7.10 -16.36
CA GLU A 244 19.79 -6.89 -16.82
C GLU A 244 20.01 -5.49 -17.43
N SER A 245 18.93 -4.87 -17.93
CA SER A 245 18.81 -3.42 -18.13
C SER A 245 17.50 -2.89 -17.50
N PRO A 246 17.56 -2.13 -16.38
CA PRO A 246 16.37 -1.50 -15.83
C PRO A 246 15.86 -0.41 -16.79
N LYS A 247 14.57 -0.42 -17.11
CA LYS A 247 13.94 0.67 -17.87
C LYS A 247 13.70 1.85 -16.95
N SER A 248 14.28 2.99 -17.28
CA SER A 248 13.96 4.26 -16.66
C SER A 248 12.60 4.77 -17.15
N VAL A 249 12.04 5.76 -16.45
CA VAL A 249 10.87 6.50 -16.97
C VAL A 249 11.19 7.09 -18.35
N GLN A 250 12.43 7.53 -18.57
CA GLN A 250 12.83 8.07 -19.87
C GLN A 250 12.74 7.01 -20.98
N ASP A 251 13.27 5.81 -20.77
CA ASP A 251 13.23 4.75 -21.78
C ASP A 251 11.81 4.39 -22.23
N VAL A 252 10.84 4.50 -21.32
CA VAL A 252 9.43 4.21 -21.58
C VAL A 252 8.76 5.24 -22.48
N PHE A 253 9.06 6.52 -22.30
CA PHE A 253 8.39 7.59 -23.03
C PHE A 253 9.11 7.99 -24.32
N TRP A 254 10.43 7.84 -24.40
CA TRP A 254 11.18 8.06 -25.64
C TRP A 254 11.01 6.91 -26.65
N GLY A 255 10.84 5.67 -26.18
CA GLY A 255 10.55 4.50 -27.04
C GLY A 255 9.07 4.14 -27.15
N GLY A 256 8.18 4.92 -26.54
CA GLY A 256 6.78 4.57 -26.30
C GLY A 256 5.75 5.20 -27.25
N PRO A 257 4.46 4.86 -27.08
CA PRO A 257 3.36 5.29 -27.95
C PRO A 257 3.07 6.80 -27.94
N PHE A 258 3.78 7.59 -27.13
CA PHE A 258 3.61 9.05 -27.03
C PHE A 258 4.38 9.83 -28.09
N THR A 259 5.32 9.20 -28.80
CA THR A 259 6.07 9.84 -29.91
C THR A 259 5.24 10.05 -31.17
N SER A 260 4.05 9.45 -31.27
CA SER A 260 3.21 9.46 -32.48
C SER A 260 2.01 10.41 -32.41
N PHE A 261 1.87 11.22 -31.37
CA PHE A 261 0.67 12.06 -31.14
C PHE A 261 0.75 13.49 -31.70
N GLU A 262 1.60 13.73 -32.70
CA GLU A 262 1.47 14.94 -33.51
C GLU A 262 0.28 14.79 -34.48
N GLY A 263 -0.89 15.34 -34.11
CA GLY A 263 -1.91 15.73 -35.10
C GLY A 263 -3.34 15.18 -34.97
N GLN A 264 -3.72 14.47 -33.91
CA GLN A 264 -5.12 14.02 -33.75
C GLN A 264 -5.90 14.82 -32.69
N LYS A 265 -6.91 15.57 -33.17
CA LYS A 265 -8.00 16.13 -32.36
C LYS A 265 -8.79 14.97 -31.75
N GLU A 266 -8.97 14.99 -30.43
CA GLU A 266 -9.69 13.99 -29.60
C GLU A 266 -9.13 12.57 -29.63
N ILE A 267 -7.92 12.42 -29.11
CA ILE A 267 -7.42 11.11 -28.68
C ILE A 267 -8.04 10.81 -27.31
N CYS A 268 -8.80 9.72 -27.20
CA CYS A 268 -8.99 9.05 -25.92
C CYS A 268 -7.60 8.69 -25.39
N VAL A 269 -7.02 9.55 -24.54
CA VAL A 269 -5.68 9.35 -23.98
C VAL A 269 -5.71 8.00 -23.27
N LYS A 270 -5.05 7.00 -23.86
CA LYS A 270 -4.97 5.66 -23.27
C LYS A 270 -4.28 5.81 -21.93
N GLN A 271 -4.99 5.42 -20.88
CA GLN A 271 -4.54 5.59 -19.50
C GLN A 271 -3.36 4.68 -19.20
N LEU A 272 -2.28 5.26 -18.68
CA LEU A 272 -1.11 4.56 -18.17
C LEU A 272 -1.41 3.95 -16.80
N ASN A 273 -1.19 2.65 -16.68
CA ASN A 273 -1.40 1.88 -15.46
C ASN A 273 -0.05 1.64 -14.79
N PHE A 274 0.18 2.28 -13.65
CA PHE A 274 1.34 2.01 -12.80
C PHE A 274 0.93 1.07 -11.67
N VAL A 275 1.59 -0.08 -11.58
CA VAL A 275 1.32 -1.09 -10.56
C VAL A 275 2.40 -1.00 -9.48
N LEU A 276 2.00 -0.59 -8.28
CA LEU A 276 2.88 -0.53 -7.13
C LEU A 276 2.70 -1.80 -6.30
N ILE A 277 3.78 -2.56 -6.12
CA ILE A 277 3.78 -3.77 -5.29
C ILE A 277 3.98 -3.36 -3.83
N ASP A 278 2.87 -3.29 -3.10
CA ASP A 278 2.80 -2.75 -1.75
C ASP A 278 2.86 -3.86 -0.69
N GLY A 279 4.05 -4.08 -0.15
CA GLY A 279 4.29 -5.03 0.93
C GLY A 279 5.68 -4.87 1.52
N THR A 280 6.01 -5.68 2.52
CA THR A 280 7.41 -5.80 2.94
C THR A 280 8.26 -6.38 1.81
N TRP A 281 9.55 -6.04 1.74
CA TRP A 281 10.48 -6.57 0.73
C TRP A 281 10.42 -8.10 0.52
N SER A 282 10.22 -8.85 1.61
CA SER A 282 10.02 -10.31 1.54
C SER A 282 8.70 -10.72 0.89
N ASN A 283 7.61 -10.02 1.21
CA ASN A 283 6.27 -10.32 0.69
C ASN A 283 6.14 -9.85 -0.77
N SER A 284 6.69 -8.67 -1.07
CA SER A 284 6.67 -8.07 -2.41
C SER A 284 7.41 -8.95 -3.42
N ALA A 285 8.46 -9.67 -3.02
CA ALA A 285 9.14 -10.64 -3.88
C ALA A 285 8.23 -11.81 -4.28
N ALA A 286 7.38 -12.30 -3.38
CA ALA A 286 6.41 -13.36 -3.70
C ALA A 286 5.29 -12.84 -4.61
N MET A 287 4.80 -11.64 -4.34
CA MET A 287 3.80 -10.96 -5.18
C MET A 287 4.34 -10.69 -6.59
N PHE A 288 5.60 -10.25 -6.70
CA PHE A 288 6.28 -10.02 -7.97
C PHE A 288 6.39 -11.30 -8.80
N ARG A 289 6.80 -12.43 -8.19
CA ARG A 289 6.87 -13.73 -8.88
C ARG A 289 5.52 -14.13 -9.48
N ARG A 290 4.44 -14.04 -8.70
CA ARG A 290 3.08 -14.34 -9.18
C ARG A 290 2.68 -13.44 -10.36
N VAL A 291 2.94 -12.14 -10.25
CA VAL A 291 2.63 -11.19 -11.31
C VAL A 291 3.42 -11.52 -12.57
N LYS A 292 4.70 -11.86 -12.44
CA LYS A 292 5.55 -12.30 -13.55
C LYS A 292 4.99 -13.56 -14.20
N GLU A 293 4.66 -14.59 -13.42
CA GLU A 293 4.05 -15.83 -13.91
C GLU A 293 2.74 -15.56 -14.67
N ARG A 294 1.83 -14.78 -14.09
CA ARG A 294 0.55 -14.43 -14.72
C ARG A 294 0.74 -13.57 -15.96
N TRP A 295 1.72 -12.66 -15.98
CA TRP A 295 2.08 -11.90 -17.16
C TRP A 295 2.57 -12.80 -18.29
N THR A 296 3.50 -13.71 -18.00
CA THR A 296 3.99 -14.68 -18.98
C THR A 296 2.88 -15.57 -19.53
N LEU A 297 1.98 -16.05 -18.67
CA LEU A 297 0.83 -16.85 -19.11
C LEU A 297 -0.16 -16.07 -19.99
N THR A 298 -0.42 -14.80 -19.66
CA THR A 298 -1.44 -14.00 -20.38
C THR A 298 -0.91 -13.29 -21.62
N ARG A 299 0.40 -13.02 -21.68
CA ARG A 299 1.03 -12.23 -22.76
C ARG A 299 2.05 -13.01 -23.58
N GLY A 300 2.48 -14.20 -23.14
CA GLY A 300 3.51 -15.00 -23.80
C GLY A 300 4.93 -14.45 -23.65
N GLU A 301 5.17 -13.57 -22.68
CA GLU A 301 6.46 -12.88 -22.51
C GLU A 301 7.08 -13.13 -21.14
N GLU A 302 8.36 -13.47 -21.13
CA GLU A 302 9.09 -13.74 -19.88
C GLU A 302 9.42 -12.46 -19.09
N ASN A 303 9.52 -11.32 -19.79
CA ASN A 303 9.97 -10.07 -19.20
C ASN A 303 8.79 -9.17 -18.82
N LEU A 304 8.57 -9.03 -17.51
CA LEU A 304 7.61 -8.09 -16.95
C LEU A 304 8.09 -6.64 -17.19
N PRO A 305 7.22 -5.71 -17.66
CA PRO A 305 7.59 -4.33 -17.92
C PRO A 305 7.79 -3.57 -16.59
N CYS A 306 8.98 -3.72 -16.02
CA CYS A 306 9.36 -3.09 -14.77
C CYS A 306 9.99 -1.72 -15.02
N LEU A 307 9.63 -0.77 -14.17
CA LEU A 307 10.26 0.54 -14.10
C LEU A 307 11.17 0.63 -12.88
N CYS A 308 12.36 1.18 -13.10
CA CYS A 308 13.27 1.57 -12.05
C CYS A 308 13.39 3.10 -12.02
N LEU A 309 13.34 3.67 -10.83
CA LEU A 309 13.46 5.11 -10.62
C LEU A 309 14.94 5.45 -10.48
N SER A 310 15.35 6.50 -11.17
CA SER A 310 16.73 6.97 -11.27
C SER A 310 17.08 7.95 -10.15
N THR A 311 16.11 8.70 -9.62
CA THR A 311 16.34 9.80 -8.67
C THR A 311 15.63 9.61 -7.35
N LEU A 312 15.78 8.42 -6.76
CA LEU A 312 15.04 8.07 -5.55
C LEU A 312 15.80 8.45 -4.28
N GLY A 313 15.27 9.43 -3.54
CA GLY A 313 15.77 9.84 -2.23
C GLY A 313 15.15 9.03 -1.08
N ALA A 314 15.75 9.14 0.12
CA ALA A 314 15.12 8.57 1.31
C ALA A 314 13.81 9.28 1.64
N SER A 315 12.74 8.50 1.75
CA SER A 315 11.45 8.98 2.23
C SER A 315 11.53 9.43 3.69
N VAL A 316 10.77 10.48 4.05
CA VAL A 316 10.61 10.94 5.45
C VAL A 316 10.18 9.83 6.41
N MET A 317 9.52 8.79 5.90
CA MET A 317 9.09 7.62 6.67
C MET A 317 10.25 6.75 7.17
N HIS A 318 11.46 6.90 6.62
CA HIS A 318 12.68 6.25 7.12
C HIS A 318 12.94 6.61 8.59
N LYS A 319 12.50 7.79 9.05
CA LYS A 319 12.58 8.23 10.46
C LYS A 319 11.88 7.26 11.42
N LEU A 320 10.75 6.67 11.01
CA LEU A 320 9.98 5.72 11.82
C LEU A 320 10.40 4.27 11.62
N ARG A 321 10.89 3.94 10.43
CA ARG A 321 11.32 2.59 10.06
C ARG A 321 12.51 2.69 9.11
N PRO A 322 13.73 2.49 9.62
CA PRO A 322 14.92 2.39 8.78
C PRO A 322 14.68 1.34 7.69
N GLN A 323 14.97 1.72 6.45
CA GLN A 323 14.95 0.78 5.33
C GLN A 323 16.34 0.17 5.15
N PRO A 324 16.41 -1.06 4.62
CA PRO A 324 17.68 -1.75 4.50
C PRO A 324 18.64 -1.14 3.46
N ALA A 325 18.16 -0.22 2.62
CA ALA A 325 18.98 0.52 1.65
C ALA A 325 18.28 1.83 1.21
N TRP A 326 19.02 2.74 0.58
CA TRP A 326 18.54 4.07 0.16
C TRP A 326 17.63 4.04 -1.07
N ASP A 327 17.85 3.07 -1.96
CA ASP A 327 17.01 2.74 -3.13
C ASP A 327 15.68 2.08 -2.73
N ARG A 328 15.53 1.73 -1.46
CA ARG A 328 14.35 1.09 -0.90
C ARG A 328 13.48 2.12 -0.21
N THR A 329 12.47 2.61 -0.92
CA THR A 329 11.52 3.59 -0.40
C THR A 329 10.16 2.99 -0.06
N CYS A 330 9.31 3.82 0.55
CA CYS A 330 7.92 3.46 0.79
C CYS A 330 7.07 3.69 -0.46
N THR A 331 5.93 3.01 -0.55
CA THR A 331 5.09 2.97 -1.75
C THR A 331 4.61 4.34 -2.22
N ALA A 332 4.23 5.23 -1.29
CA ALA A 332 3.85 6.59 -1.64
C ALA A 332 5.03 7.40 -2.21
N ALA A 333 6.21 7.32 -1.61
CA ALA A 333 7.40 8.01 -2.13
C ALA A 333 7.85 7.45 -3.50
N ALA A 334 7.63 6.15 -3.75
CA ALA A 334 7.84 5.58 -5.08
C ALA A 334 6.87 6.17 -6.13
N ALA A 335 5.60 6.37 -5.75
CA ALA A 335 4.63 7.07 -6.60
C ALA A 335 4.96 8.57 -6.78
N ALA A 336 5.48 9.25 -5.76
CA ALA A 336 5.96 10.63 -5.92
C ALA A 336 7.12 10.69 -6.91
N GLY A 337 8.10 9.79 -6.76
CA GLY A 337 9.25 9.68 -7.66
C GLY A 337 8.87 9.47 -9.12
N ILE A 338 7.90 8.60 -9.42
CA ILE A 338 7.46 8.38 -10.81
C ILE A 338 6.83 9.64 -11.41
N LEU A 339 6.02 10.38 -10.63
CA LEU A 339 5.40 11.63 -11.09
C LEU A 339 6.45 12.71 -11.31
N SER A 340 7.44 12.83 -10.43
CA SER A 340 8.56 13.75 -10.59
C SER A 340 9.40 13.42 -11.83
N GLU A 341 9.75 12.16 -12.06
CA GLU A 341 10.51 11.77 -13.27
C GLU A 341 9.69 11.99 -14.55
N MET A 342 8.39 11.71 -14.52
CA MET A 342 7.51 11.97 -15.66
C MET A 342 7.37 13.47 -15.95
N HIS A 343 7.37 14.33 -14.94
CA HIS A 343 7.32 15.78 -15.13
C HIS A 343 8.52 16.32 -15.94
N LEU A 344 9.68 15.66 -15.86
CA LEU A 344 10.87 16.05 -16.62
C LEU A 344 10.74 15.79 -18.12
N ILE A 345 9.73 15.03 -18.54
CA ILE A 345 9.46 14.76 -19.96
C ILE A 345 8.71 15.98 -20.53
N PRO A 346 9.23 16.64 -21.58
CA PRO A 346 8.64 17.88 -22.10
C PRO A 346 7.14 17.78 -22.41
N SER A 347 6.69 16.68 -23.02
CA SER A 347 5.27 16.45 -23.37
C SER A 347 4.36 16.27 -22.15
N LEU A 348 4.89 15.92 -20.98
CA LEU A 348 4.12 15.66 -19.77
C LEU A 348 4.26 16.77 -18.72
N SER A 349 5.27 17.63 -18.86
CA SER A 349 5.54 18.76 -17.95
C SER A 349 4.31 19.67 -17.74
N MET A 350 3.49 19.84 -18.79
CA MET A 350 2.28 20.65 -18.77
C MET A 350 1.14 20.11 -17.90
N HIS A 351 1.21 18.87 -17.42
CA HIS A 351 0.15 18.22 -16.63
C HIS A 351 0.28 18.42 -15.12
N GLY A 352 1.25 19.20 -14.64
CA GLY A 352 1.40 19.52 -13.22
C GLY A 352 1.74 18.32 -12.34
N LEU A 353 2.44 17.32 -12.90
CA LEU A 353 2.83 16.09 -12.20
C LEU A 353 3.79 16.36 -11.02
N ASP A 354 4.57 17.44 -11.08
CA ASP A 354 5.39 17.95 -9.98
C ASP A 354 4.56 18.30 -8.73
N LYS A 355 3.45 19.02 -8.91
CA LYS A 355 2.54 19.39 -7.82
C LYS A 355 1.80 18.16 -7.27
N GLN A 356 1.51 17.18 -8.12
CA GLN A 356 0.92 15.92 -7.69
C GLN A 356 1.91 15.07 -6.88
N ALA A 357 3.20 15.11 -7.24
CA ALA A 357 4.27 14.51 -6.43
C ALA A 357 4.44 15.22 -5.08
N GLU A 358 4.46 16.55 -5.08
CA GLU A 358 4.54 17.37 -3.85
C GLU A 358 3.37 17.06 -2.90
N ALA A 359 2.15 16.94 -3.42
CA ALA A 359 0.98 16.56 -2.62
C ALA A 359 1.13 15.19 -1.94
N ILE A 360 1.85 14.23 -2.54
CA ILE A 360 2.15 12.94 -1.92
C ILE A 360 3.17 13.10 -0.79
N GLU A 361 4.23 13.89 -1.01
CA GLU A 361 5.26 14.14 0.01
C GLU A 361 4.67 14.90 1.22
N ASP A 362 3.83 15.91 0.99
CA ASP A 362 3.10 16.61 2.06
C ASP A 362 2.22 15.64 2.86
N ALA A 363 1.54 14.72 2.18
CA ALA A 363 0.72 13.70 2.84
C ALA A 363 1.55 12.69 3.65
N LEU A 364 2.78 12.39 3.19
CA LEU A 364 3.74 11.57 3.95
C LEU A 364 4.15 12.28 5.24
N ASP A 365 4.39 13.58 5.21
CA ASP A 365 4.69 14.38 6.40
C ASP A 365 3.50 14.44 7.37
N VAL A 366 2.27 14.59 6.86
CA VAL A 366 1.05 14.53 7.67
C VAL A 366 0.89 13.16 8.35
N LEU A 367 1.14 12.07 7.64
CA LEU A 367 1.10 10.71 8.20
C LEU A 367 2.20 10.51 9.24
N LEU A 368 3.41 10.97 8.95
CA LEU A 368 4.54 10.92 9.87
C LEU A 368 4.21 11.65 11.18
N ASP A 369 3.69 12.88 11.12
CA ASP A 369 3.27 13.66 12.28
C ASP A 369 2.24 12.91 13.13
N ALA A 370 1.19 12.37 12.50
CA ALA A 370 0.16 11.61 13.20
C ALA A 370 0.73 10.37 13.91
N LEU A 371 1.59 9.61 13.24
CA LEU A 371 2.23 8.43 13.81
C LEU A 371 3.22 8.77 14.92
N VAL A 372 3.98 9.85 14.79
CA VAL A 372 4.91 10.33 15.82
C VAL A 372 4.14 10.76 17.07
N LYS A 373 3.10 11.58 16.91
CA LYS A 373 2.22 12.01 18.02
C LYS A 373 1.63 10.81 18.76
N ARG A 374 1.09 9.84 18.03
CA ARG A 374 0.59 8.58 18.61
C ARG A 374 1.67 7.85 19.39
N ARG A 375 2.88 7.69 18.84
CA ARG A 375 3.99 7.01 19.53
C ARG A 375 4.35 7.70 20.84
N LEU A 376 4.44 9.04 20.83
CA LEU A 376 4.72 9.84 22.02
C LEU A 376 3.63 9.67 23.08
N ARG A 377 2.35 9.77 22.71
CA ARG A 377 1.23 9.53 23.65
C ARG A 377 1.26 8.12 24.27
N MET A 378 1.72 7.13 23.50
CA MET A 378 1.87 5.74 23.95
C MET A 378 3.19 5.48 24.72
N GLY A 379 4.00 6.51 25.02
CA GLY A 379 5.28 6.37 25.71
C GLY A 379 6.36 5.63 24.90
N ARG A 380 6.25 5.61 23.55
CA ARG A 380 7.19 4.91 22.66
C ARG A 380 8.19 5.89 22.03
N SER A 381 9.45 5.46 21.91
CA SER A 381 10.50 6.22 21.19
C SER A 381 10.09 6.53 19.75
N ILE A 382 10.42 7.73 19.27
CA ILE A 382 10.22 8.18 17.88
C ILE A 382 11.20 7.51 16.91
N THR A 383 12.40 7.17 17.37
CA THR A 383 13.38 6.40 16.60
C THR A 383 13.26 4.93 16.95
N ARG A 384 13.26 4.08 15.92
CA ARG A 384 13.50 2.65 16.10
C ARG A 384 15.02 2.47 16.16
N ARG A 385 15.58 2.12 17.32
CA ARG A 385 17.00 1.75 17.42
C ARG A 385 17.30 0.73 16.32
N GLU A 386 18.36 0.94 15.54
CA GLU A 386 18.89 -0.09 14.67
C GLU A 386 19.06 -1.35 15.52
N ARG A 387 18.45 -2.45 15.09
CA ARG A 387 18.83 -3.75 15.65
C ARG A 387 20.28 -3.93 15.23
N HIS A 388 21.21 -3.61 16.12
CA HIS A 388 22.59 -4.02 15.96
C HIS A 388 22.54 -5.53 15.81
N ASN A 389 22.94 -6.03 14.64
CA ASN A 389 23.32 -7.42 14.50
C ASN A 389 24.61 -7.56 15.32
N ASN A 390 24.48 -7.72 16.64
CA ASN A 390 25.53 -8.35 17.44
C ASN A 390 25.49 -9.83 17.10
N CYS A 391 25.98 -10.17 15.90
CA CYS A 391 26.51 -11.49 15.61
C CYS A 391 28.02 -11.36 15.84
N ILE A 392 28.46 -11.85 17.01
CA ILE A 392 29.83 -12.33 17.19
C ILE A 392 29.96 -13.61 16.37
#